data_AF-A0A1E3JV63-F1
#
_entry.id   AF-A0A1E3JV63-F1
#
_cell.length_a   1.000
_cell.length_b   1.000
_cell.length_c   1.000
_cell.angle_alpha   90.00
_cell.angle_beta   90.00
_cell.angle_gamma   90.00
#
_symmetry.space_group_name_H-M   'P 1'
#
loop_
_entity.id
_entity.type
_entity.pdbx_description
1 polymer ?
#
loop_
_entity_poly.entity_id
_entity_poly.type
_entity_poly.pdbx_seq_one_letter_code
_entity_poly.pdbx_strand_id
1 'polypeptide(L)'
;MATSLLAPVAYISVLVTAMAIFSRIYRRRKAVAKTSFTPYFPTHPARDIYVSLLSNSPSTPDNLLKSALLARAIVDIQRLAQLRDDKMALNNLHTRGLIGDDTMARFAAAEKELEAEVLDVVSEANSFKQGWGQFIFGTASEAAQAEKTRNTVMNMHVIRQMEEKRLERRSKYLNLSSTAQLPATPNAPAVITPEASTPSPQALPEVPQEAPVANQATATASEGVASPNGKASVGKKKGKKK
;
A
#
# COMPACT_ATOMS: atom_id res chain seq x y z
N MET A 1 69.81 -5.44 -3.23
CA MET A 1 68.80 -5.42 -4.32
C MET A 1 67.35 -5.63 -3.87
N ALA A 2 67.03 -5.78 -2.58
CA ALA A 2 65.66 -6.05 -2.11
C ALA A 2 64.82 -4.77 -1.78
N THR A 3 65.43 -3.58 -1.83
CA THR A 3 64.79 -2.32 -1.45
C THR A 3 63.85 -1.74 -2.52
N SER A 4 64.03 -2.10 -3.80
CA SER A 4 63.25 -1.52 -4.91
C SER A 4 61.80 -2.01 -5.01
N LEU A 5 61.49 -3.21 -4.52
CA LEU A 5 60.11 -3.75 -4.52
C LEU A 5 59.39 -3.52 -3.18
N LEU A 6 60.14 -3.39 -2.08
CA LEU A 6 59.55 -3.20 -0.75
C LEU A 6 58.93 -1.81 -0.59
N ALA A 7 59.58 -0.77 -1.13
CA ALA A 7 59.08 0.61 -1.09
C ALA A 7 57.69 0.79 -1.74
N PRO A 8 57.45 0.34 -3.00
CA PRO A 8 56.12 0.47 -3.61
C PRO A 8 55.04 -0.38 -2.92
N VAL A 9 55.39 -1.59 -2.45
CA VAL A 9 54.44 -2.45 -1.72
C VAL A 9 54.06 -1.84 -0.37
N ALA A 10 55.02 -1.28 0.37
CA ALA A 10 54.76 -0.59 1.63
C ALA A 10 53.91 0.68 1.43
N TYR A 11 54.14 1.43 0.35
CA TYR A 11 53.31 2.59 0.02
C TYR A 11 51.84 2.21 -0.22
N ILE A 12 51.61 1.16 -1.02
CA ILE A 12 50.26 0.67 -1.30
C ILE A 12 49.60 0.13 -0.02
N SER A 13 50.32 -0.60 0.84
CA SER A 13 49.73 -1.14 2.06
C SER A 13 49.31 -0.04 3.04
N VAL A 14 50.11 1.02 3.19
CA VAL A 14 49.74 2.21 3.98
C VAL A 14 48.53 2.92 3.37
N LEU A 15 48.48 3.07 2.04
CA LEU A 15 47.35 3.70 1.36
C LEU A 15 46.05 2.89 1.54
N VAL A 16 46.11 1.57 1.37
CA VAL A 16 44.95 0.68 1.54
C VAL A 16 44.47 0.67 2.99
N THR A 17 45.39 0.59 3.96
CA THR A 17 45.02 0.62 5.38
C THR A 17 44.41 1.97 5.77
N ALA A 18 45.00 3.10 5.35
CA ALA A 18 44.43 4.42 5.56
C ALA A 18 43.04 4.56 4.91
N MET A 19 42.87 4.09 3.68
CA MET A 19 41.59 4.11 2.97
C MET A 19 40.53 3.23 3.65
N ALA A 20 40.92 2.06 4.16
CA ALA A 20 40.03 1.15 4.88
C ALA A 20 39.58 1.75 6.23
N ILE A 21 40.50 2.35 6.99
CA ILE A 21 40.20 3.04 8.25
C ILE A 21 39.25 4.20 7.99
N PHE A 22 39.56 5.07 7.01
CA PHE A 22 38.69 6.18 6.64
C PHE A 22 37.31 5.71 6.19
N SER A 23 37.24 4.69 5.31
CA SER A 23 35.98 4.11 4.85
C SER A 23 35.14 3.59 6.01
N ARG A 24 35.76 2.93 6.99
CA ARG A 24 35.07 2.39 8.16
C ARG A 24 34.53 3.51 9.06
N ILE A 25 35.33 4.53 9.34
CA ILE A 25 34.91 5.68 10.16
C ILE A 25 33.81 6.47 9.46
N TYR A 26 33.98 6.80 8.17
CA TYR A 26 32.99 7.53 7.38
C TYR A 26 31.66 6.77 7.30
N ARG A 27 31.69 5.47 6.98
CA ARG A 27 30.47 4.64 6.94
C ARG A 27 29.81 4.54 8.31
N ARG A 28 30.58 4.40 9.39
CA ARG A 28 30.04 4.37 10.76
C ARG A 28 29.37 5.70 11.13
N ARG A 29 30.02 6.84 10.85
CA ARG A 29 29.45 8.18 11.10
C ARG A 29 28.18 8.40 10.27
N LYS A 30 28.18 8.00 9.00
CA LYS A 30 27.02 8.11 8.12
C LYS A 30 25.87 7.18 8.55
N ALA A 31 26.18 6.01 9.11
CA ALA A 31 25.17 5.12 9.69
C ALA A 31 24.53 5.74 10.95
N VAL A 32 25.34 6.30 11.86
CA VAL A 32 24.84 6.97 13.07
C VAL A 32 23.98 8.19 12.73
N ALA A 33 24.40 8.98 11.73
CA ALA A 33 23.61 10.11 11.26
C ALA A 33 22.25 9.69 10.67
N LYS A 34 22.14 8.50 10.08
CA LYS A 34 20.86 7.95 9.59
C LYS A 34 19.96 7.46 10.72
N THR A 35 20.52 7.03 11.85
CA THR A 35 19.76 6.57 13.01
C THR A 35 19.32 7.71 13.94
N SER A 36 19.83 8.93 13.75
CA SER A 36 19.48 10.09 14.59
C SER A 36 18.23 10.85 14.14
N PHE A 37 17.52 10.37 13.12
CA PHE A 37 16.34 11.03 12.62
C PHE A 37 15.08 10.64 13.39
N THR A 38 14.16 11.59 13.52
CA THR A 38 12.81 11.31 14.02
C THR A 38 12.14 10.27 13.14
N PRO A 39 11.51 9.22 13.71
CA PRO A 39 10.79 8.21 12.94
C PRO A 39 9.66 8.86 12.13
N TYR A 40 9.36 8.28 10.96
CA TYR A 40 8.35 8.82 10.05
C TYR A 40 6.93 8.65 10.63
N PHE A 41 6.65 7.48 11.20
CA PHE A 41 5.41 7.23 11.92
C PHE A 41 5.58 7.45 13.42
N PRO A 42 4.51 7.87 14.11
CA PRO A 42 4.50 7.86 15.57
C PRO A 42 4.62 6.43 16.11
N THR A 43 4.83 6.33 17.42
CA THR A 43 4.86 5.05 18.15
C THR A 43 3.63 4.19 17.82
N HIS A 44 3.78 2.87 17.93
CA HIS A 44 2.76 1.91 17.49
C HIS A 44 1.92 1.38 18.67
N PRO A 45 0.86 2.09 19.10
CA PRO A 45 0.14 1.75 20.33
C PRO A 45 -0.46 0.33 20.30
N ALA A 46 -1.02 -0.13 19.18
CA ALA A 46 -1.60 -1.47 19.10
C ALA A 46 -0.56 -2.60 19.24
N ARG A 47 0.69 -2.35 18.85
CA ARG A 47 1.82 -3.28 19.02
C ARG A 47 2.28 -3.26 20.46
N ASP A 48 2.43 -2.07 21.03
CA ASP A 48 2.83 -1.91 22.44
C ASP A 48 1.82 -2.57 23.39
N ILE A 49 0.51 -2.44 23.10
CA ILE A 49 -0.55 -3.14 23.83
C ILE A 49 -0.38 -4.65 23.68
N TYR A 50 -0.18 -5.17 22.47
CA TYR A 50 0.02 -6.60 22.25
C TYR A 50 1.25 -7.16 23.00
N VAL A 51 2.39 -6.48 22.92
CA VAL A 51 3.62 -6.87 23.63
C VAL A 51 3.43 -6.76 25.15
N SER A 52 2.69 -5.76 25.62
CA SER A 52 2.31 -5.65 27.03
C SER A 52 1.41 -6.80 27.47
N LEU A 53 0.47 -7.24 26.63
CA LEU A 53 -0.39 -8.40 26.91
C LEU A 53 0.40 -9.72 26.93
N LEU A 54 1.45 -9.83 26.12
CA LEU A 54 2.33 -11.00 26.08
C LEU A 54 3.22 -11.11 27.33
N SER A 55 3.66 -9.97 27.86
CA SER A 55 4.50 -9.90 29.07
C SER A 55 3.72 -9.86 30.39
N ASN A 56 2.39 -9.83 30.31
CA ASN A 56 1.52 -9.77 31.50
C ASN A 56 1.53 -11.08 32.29
N SER A 57 1.40 -10.97 33.62
CA SER A 57 1.25 -12.10 34.55
C SER A 57 0.06 -11.83 35.47
N PRO A 58 -1.04 -12.60 35.43
CA PRO A 58 -1.21 -13.95 34.85
C PRO A 58 -1.29 -13.99 33.32
N SER A 59 -1.11 -15.19 32.75
CA SER A 59 -1.12 -15.43 31.31
C SER A 59 -2.45 -14.99 30.67
N THR A 60 -2.35 -14.08 29.71
CA THR A 60 -3.49 -13.54 28.95
C THR A 60 -4.14 -14.64 28.10
N PRO A 61 -5.49 -14.71 28.04
CA PRO A 61 -6.16 -15.73 27.22
C PRO A 61 -5.87 -15.57 25.72
N ASP A 62 -5.69 -16.69 25.03
CA ASP A 62 -5.35 -16.75 23.60
C ASP A 62 -6.31 -15.98 22.69
N ASN A 63 -7.60 -15.96 23.02
CA ASN A 63 -8.61 -15.24 22.23
C ASN A 63 -8.34 -13.72 22.26
N LEU A 64 -7.90 -13.19 23.40
CA LEU A 64 -7.56 -11.78 23.54
C LEU A 64 -6.27 -11.47 22.77
N LEU A 65 -5.25 -12.34 22.85
CA LEU A 65 -4.01 -12.18 22.06
C LEU A 65 -4.26 -12.19 20.55
N LYS A 66 -5.10 -13.10 20.05
CA LYS A 66 -5.51 -13.14 18.63
C LYS A 66 -6.24 -11.86 18.21
N SER A 67 -7.13 -11.35 19.06
CA SER A 67 -7.83 -10.09 18.78
C SER A 67 -6.90 -8.87 18.79
N ALA A 68 -5.92 -8.85 19.69
CA ALA A 68 -4.91 -7.81 19.76
C ALA A 68 -3.96 -7.85 18.56
N LEU A 69 -3.57 -9.05 18.10
CA LEU A 69 -2.80 -9.22 16.87
C LEU A 69 -3.57 -8.74 15.64
N LEU A 70 -4.88 -9.01 15.56
CA LEU A 70 -5.71 -8.49 14.49
C LEU A 70 -5.80 -6.95 14.54
N ALA A 71 -5.94 -6.36 15.74
CA ALA A 71 -5.92 -4.91 15.91
C ALA A 71 -4.58 -4.27 15.49
N ARG A 72 -3.45 -4.94 15.80
CA ARG A 72 -2.12 -4.56 15.29
C ARG A 72 -2.10 -4.56 13.76
N ALA A 73 -2.54 -5.66 13.14
CA ALA A 73 -2.60 -5.78 11.67
C ALA A 73 -3.50 -4.74 10.99
N ILE A 74 -4.61 -4.33 11.61
CA ILE A 74 -5.49 -3.26 11.11
C ILE A 74 -4.73 -1.93 11.02
N VAL A 75 -3.97 -1.59 12.07
CA VAL A 75 -3.15 -0.35 12.09
C VAL A 75 -2.04 -0.42 11.05
N ASP A 76 -1.41 -1.58 10.85
CA ASP A 76 -0.39 -1.76 9.81
C ASP A 76 -0.95 -1.53 8.40
N ILE A 77 -2.18 -2.00 8.11
CA ILE A 77 -2.85 -1.73 6.83
C ILE A 77 -3.17 -0.25 6.66
N GLN A 78 -3.61 0.44 7.72
CA GLN A 78 -3.85 1.88 7.67
C GLN A 78 -2.56 2.65 7.37
N ARG A 79 -1.44 2.26 7.99
CA ARG A 79 -0.11 2.84 7.73
C ARG A 79 0.38 2.51 6.32
N LEU A 80 0.14 1.31 5.83
CA LEU A 80 0.50 0.90 4.47
C LEU A 80 -0.26 1.71 3.42
N ALA A 81 -1.55 1.92 3.62
CA ALA A 81 -2.36 2.76 2.74
C ALA A 81 -1.81 4.20 2.69
N GLN A 82 -1.47 4.76 3.86
CA GLN A 82 -0.86 6.08 3.97
C GLN A 82 0.50 6.16 3.24
N LEU A 83 1.42 5.20 3.46
CA LEU A 83 2.70 5.14 2.76
C LEU A 83 2.53 5.11 1.25
N ARG A 84 1.57 4.32 0.75
CA ARG A 84 1.34 4.18 -0.69
C ARG A 84 0.89 5.50 -1.32
N ASP A 85 0.01 6.23 -0.65
CA ASP A 85 -0.46 7.54 -1.11
C ASP A 85 0.67 8.57 -1.04
N ASP A 86 1.44 8.57 0.06
CA ASP A 86 2.58 9.48 0.26
C ASP A 86 3.72 9.22 -0.71
N LYS A 87 3.98 7.96 -1.10
CA LYS A 87 5.03 7.60 -2.07
C LYS A 87 4.89 8.35 -3.38
N MET A 88 3.67 8.45 -3.90
CA MET A 88 3.41 9.14 -5.15
C MET A 88 3.60 10.66 -4.98
N ALA A 89 3.10 11.23 -3.87
CA ALA A 89 3.24 12.66 -3.61
C ALA A 89 4.70 13.09 -3.37
N LEU A 90 5.45 12.33 -2.58
CA LEU A 90 6.84 12.63 -2.21
C LEU A 90 7.80 12.52 -3.40
N ASN A 91 7.65 11.53 -4.28
CA ASN A 91 8.49 11.44 -5.48
C ASN A 91 8.29 12.65 -6.42
N ASN A 92 7.05 13.14 -6.56
CA ASN A 92 6.77 14.35 -7.32
C ASN A 92 7.38 15.60 -6.67
N LEU A 93 7.40 15.67 -5.34
CA LEU A 93 7.96 16.80 -4.61
C LEU A 93 9.50 16.79 -4.63
N HIS A 94 10.10 15.60 -4.58
CA HIS A 94 11.54 15.37 -4.60
C HIS A 94 12.17 15.71 -5.94
N THR A 95 11.56 15.27 -7.05
CA THR A 95 12.03 15.62 -8.41
C THR A 95 11.99 17.12 -8.71
N ARG A 96 11.10 17.86 -8.03
CA ARG A 96 11.02 19.33 -8.10
C ARG A 96 12.00 20.05 -7.17
N GLY A 97 12.76 19.33 -6.34
CA GLY A 97 13.71 19.90 -5.39
C GLY A 97 13.05 20.59 -4.18
N LEU A 98 11.75 20.36 -3.95
CA LEU A 98 11.00 20.99 -2.85
C LEU A 98 11.16 20.25 -1.51
N ILE A 99 11.72 19.03 -1.53
CA ILE A 99 12.02 18.23 -0.33
C ILE A 99 13.45 17.67 -0.41
N GLY A 100 14.11 17.57 0.74
CA GLY A 100 15.49 17.05 0.81
C GLY A 100 15.58 15.53 0.72
N ASP A 101 16.77 15.03 0.33
CA ASP A 101 17.09 13.60 0.27
C ASP A 101 16.95 12.88 1.62
N ASP A 102 17.10 13.61 2.72
CA ASP A 102 16.92 13.09 4.07
C ASP A 102 15.49 12.59 4.31
N THR A 103 14.47 13.35 3.91
CA THR A 103 13.07 12.92 4.07
C THR A 103 12.78 11.68 3.22
N MET A 104 13.34 11.60 2.01
CA MET A 104 13.23 10.40 1.16
C MET A 104 13.90 9.19 1.80
N ALA A 105 15.06 9.38 2.44
CA ALA A 105 15.74 8.31 3.17
C ALA A 105 14.95 7.84 4.39
N ARG A 106 14.30 8.76 5.13
CA ARG A 106 13.40 8.43 6.25
C ARG A 106 12.15 7.69 5.79
N PHE A 107 11.55 8.11 4.69
CA PHE A 107 10.41 7.43 4.08
C PHE A 107 10.78 5.99 3.68
N ALA A 108 11.91 5.80 2.99
CA ALA A 108 12.39 4.46 2.62
C ALA A 108 12.74 3.58 3.83
N ALA A 109 13.17 4.19 4.95
CA ALA A 109 13.38 3.45 6.20
C ALA A 109 12.05 3.00 6.81
N ALA A 110 11.03 3.87 6.80
CA ALA A 110 9.70 3.55 7.29
C ALA A 110 8.99 2.48 6.45
N GLU A 111 9.18 2.48 5.13
CA GLU A 111 8.71 1.40 4.25
C GLU A 111 9.30 0.04 4.70
N LYS A 112 10.61 -0.02 4.92
CA LYS A 112 11.28 -1.26 5.37
C LYS A 112 10.87 -1.68 6.79
N GLU A 113 10.67 -0.71 7.68
CA GLU A 113 10.18 -0.99 9.03
C GLU A 113 8.78 -1.59 8.99
N LEU A 114 7.87 -1.05 8.17
CA LEU A 114 6.54 -1.61 8.01
C LEU A 114 6.56 -2.97 7.30
N GLU A 115 7.42 -3.18 6.30
CA GLU A 115 7.61 -4.51 5.68
C GLU A 115 8.07 -5.56 6.71
N ALA A 116 9.00 -5.19 7.59
CA ALA A 116 9.45 -6.07 8.67
C ALA A 116 8.31 -6.36 9.68
N GLU A 117 7.54 -5.36 10.05
CA GLU A 117 6.37 -5.49 10.94
C GLU A 117 5.30 -6.42 10.33
N VAL A 118 5.00 -6.27 9.05
CA VAL A 118 4.06 -7.15 8.33
C VAL A 118 4.54 -8.60 8.35
N LEU A 119 5.82 -8.85 8.10
CA LEU A 119 6.40 -10.20 8.16
C LEU A 119 6.34 -10.79 9.58
N ASP A 120 6.60 -9.97 10.59
CA ASP A 120 6.50 -10.35 12.00
C ASP A 120 5.07 -10.80 12.34
N VAL A 121 4.06 -9.98 12.00
CA VAL A 121 2.63 -10.29 12.19
C VAL A 121 2.22 -11.57 11.46
N VAL A 122 2.68 -11.80 10.22
CA VAL A 122 2.42 -13.07 9.50
C VAL A 122 3.03 -14.25 10.25
N SER A 123 4.26 -14.12 10.75
CA SER A 123 4.95 -15.18 11.47
C SER A 123 4.25 -15.51 12.80
N GLU A 124 3.84 -14.48 13.55
CA GLU A 124 3.10 -14.62 14.80
C GLU A 124 1.72 -15.24 14.56
N ALA A 125 0.99 -14.80 13.53
CA ALA A 125 -0.30 -15.38 13.18
C ALA A 125 -0.18 -16.88 12.87
N ASN A 126 0.86 -17.26 12.14
CA ASN A 126 1.13 -18.68 11.85
C ASN A 126 1.50 -19.48 13.11
N SER A 127 2.08 -18.85 14.14
CA SER A 127 2.35 -19.49 15.43
C SER A 127 1.06 -19.83 16.20
N PHE A 128 0.03 -18.98 16.11
CA PHE A 128 -1.27 -19.23 16.73
C PHE A 128 -2.10 -20.28 15.97
N LYS A 129 -2.05 -20.23 14.63
CA LYS A 129 -2.74 -21.19 13.76
C LYS A 129 -2.03 -21.24 12.41
N GLN A 130 -1.60 -22.42 12.01
CA GLN A 130 -0.97 -22.63 10.71
C GLN A 130 -1.88 -22.12 9.57
N GLY A 131 -1.30 -21.33 8.66
CA GLY A 131 -1.99 -20.74 7.52
C GLY A 131 -2.80 -19.49 7.83
N TRP A 132 -2.93 -19.07 9.09
CA TRP A 132 -3.68 -17.85 9.43
C TRP A 132 -3.00 -16.58 8.91
N GLY A 133 -1.66 -16.57 8.82
CA GLY A 133 -0.91 -15.42 8.31
C GLY A 133 -1.25 -15.05 6.86
N GLN A 134 -1.76 -15.97 6.05
CA GLN A 134 -2.20 -15.67 4.67
C GLN A 134 -3.52 -14.88 4.62
N PHE A 135 -4.38 -15.03 5.64
CA PHE A 135 -5.72 -14.46 5.66
C PHE A 135 -5.84 -13.24 6.58
N ILE A 136 -4.96 -13.12 7.59
CA ILE A 136 -5.07 -12.07 8.62
C ILE A 136 -5.11 -10.65 8.02
N PHE A 137 -4.28 -10.37 7.02
CA PHE A 137 -4.25 -9.05 6.37
C PHE A 137 -5.43 -8.81 5.43
N GLY A 138 -6.01 -9.87 4.84
CA GLY A 138 -7.27 -9.77 4.12
C GLY A 138 -8.42 -9.36 5.06
N THR A 139 -8.53 -10.03 6.20
CA THR A 139 -9.53 -9.67 7.23
C THR A 139 -9.26 -8.29 7.83
N ALA A 140 -8.00 -7.93 8.08
CA ALA A 140 -7.63 -6.62 8.60
C ALA A 140 -7.95 -5.48 7.62
N SER A 141 -7.78 -5.70 6.31
CA SER A 141 -8.17 -4.73 5.27
C SER A 141 -9.67 -4.45 5.29
N GLU A 142 -10.51 -5.50 5.32
CA GLU A 142 -11.96 -5.34 5.42
C GLU A 142 -12.37 -4.62 6.73
N ALA A 143 -11.74 -4.98 7.84
CA ALA A 143 -11.97 -4.32 9.13
C ALA A 143 -11.55 -2.83 9.11
N ALA A 144 -10.42 -2.49 8.51
CA ALA A 144 -9.96 -1.11 8.37
C ALA A 144 -10.93 -0.26 7.52
N GLN A 145 -11.46 -0.83 6.43
CA GLN A 145 -12.46 -0.18 5.59
C GLN A 145 -13.80 0.01 6.32
N ALA A 146 -14.23 -1.00 7.08
CA ALA A 146 -15.42 -0.92 7.91
C ALA A 146 -15.28 0.17 8.99
N GLU A 147 -14.11 0.25 9.64
CA GLU A 147 -13.82 1.28 10.64
C GLU A 147 -13.85 2.69 10.02
N LYS A 148 -13.22 2.88 8.84
CA LYS A 148 -13.26 4.15 8.11
C LYS A 148 -14.69 4.58 7.78
N THR A 149 -15.51 3.65 7.30
CA THR A 149 -16.92 3.90 6.96
C THR A 149 -17.73 4.23 8.21
N ARG A 150 -17.57 3.45 9.29
CA ARG A 150 -18.22 3.69 10.58
C ARG A 150 -17.85 5.06 11.14
N ASN A 151 -16.57 5.41 11.16
CA ASN A 151 -16.11 6.70 11.66
C ASN A 151 -16.70 7.85 10.84
N THR A 152 -16.81 7.69 9.52
CA THR A 152 -17.46 8.69 8.66
C THR A 152 -18.93 8.86 9.04
N VAL A 153 -19.70 7.77 9.16
CA VAL A 153 -21.12 7.79 9.50
C VAL A 153 -21.36 8.38 10.89
N MET A 154 -20.59 7.95 11.90
CA MET A 154 -20.73 8.45 13.28
C MET A 154 -20.39 9.94 13.38
N ASN A 155 -19.40 10.42 12.60
CA ASN A 155 -19.00 11.82 12.59
C ASN A 155 -19.92 12.71 11.74
N MET A 156 -20.85 12.15 10.94
CA MET A 156 -21.74 12.95 10.09
C MET A 156 -22.61 13.93 10.88
N HIS A 157 -23.03 13.57 12.10
CA HIS A 157 -23.84 14.47 12.93
C HIS A 157 -23.03 15.70 13.38
N VAL A 158 -21.76 15.51 13.74
CA VAL A 158 -20.86 16.61 14.12
C VAL A 158 -20.59 17.52 12.92
N ILE A 159 -20.34 16.93 11.75
CA ILE A 159 -20.15 17.69 10.50
C ILE A 159 -21.40 18.52 10.19
N ARG A 160 -22.60 17.93 10.33
CA ARG A 160 -23.86 18.64 10.11
C ARG A 160 -24.01 19.85 11.03
N GLN A 161 -23.78 19.69 12.34
CA GLN A 161 -23.86 20.81 13.28
C GLN A 161 -22.84 21.92 12.99
N MET A 162 -21.62 21.53 12.57
CA MET A 162 -20.59 22.50 12.18
C MET A 162 -20.98 23.28 10.93
N GLU A 163 -21.56 22.60 9.93
CA GLU A 163 -22.05 23.22 8.70
C GLU A 163 -23.26 24.13 8.98
N GLU A 164 -24.23 23.73 9.79
CA GLU A 164 -25.36 24.59 10.19
C GLU A 164 -24.87 25.91 10.82
N LYS A 165 -23.94 25.84 11.78
CA LYS A 165 -23.30 27.04 12.37
C LYS A 165 -22.49 27.86 11.37
N ARG A 166 -21.92 27.23 10.35
CA ARG A 166 -21.20 27.91 9.26
C ARG A 166 -22.17 28.65 8.35
N LEU A 167 -23.29 28.01 8.01
CA LEU A 167 -24.37 28.60 7.22
C LEU A 167 -25.04 29.76 7.95
N GLU A 168 -25.32 29.65 9.25
CA GLU A 168 -25.87 30.75 10.05
C GLU A 168 -24.95 31.97 10.12
N ARG A 169 -23.63 31.75 10.27
CA ARG A 169 -22.66 32.84 10.18
C ARG A 169 -22.68 33.47 8.80
N ARG A 170 -22.72 32.64 7.76
CA ARG A 170 -22.76 33.10 6.37
C ARG A 170 -24.06 33.86 6.05
N SER A 171 -25.21 33.42 6.56
CA SER A 171 -26.52 34.07 6.35
C SER A 171 -26.70 35.35 7.17
N LYS A 172 -25.92 35.58 8.22
CA LYS A 172 -25.86 36.88 8.90
C LYS A 172 -25.19 37.96 8.06
N TYR A 173 -24.19 37.58 7.24
CA TYR A 173 -23.44 38.54 6.40
C TYR A 173 -23.94 38.61 4.96
N LEU A 174 -24.54 37.53 4.45
CA LEU A 174 -25.28 37.54 3.20
C LEU A 174 -26.76 37.68 3.56
N ASN A 175 -27.39 38.80 3.20
CA ASN A 175 -28.85 38.97 3.15
C ASN A 175 -29.47 38.00 2.12
N LEU A 176 -29.25 36.69 2.32
CA LEU A 176 -29.81 35.63 1.53
C LEU A 176 -31.21 35.37 2.09
N SER A 177 -32.07 36.37 1.89
CA SER A 177 -33.51 36.24 2.07
C SER A 177 -33.92 35.02 1.25
N SER A 178 -34.42 34.02 1.95
CA SER A 178 -35.00 32.79 1.41
C SER A 178 -35.94 33.08 0.24
N THR A 179 -35.47 32.99 -1.01
CA THR A 179 -36.23 32.60 -2.22
C THR A 179 -35.22 32.37 -3.35
N ALA A 180 -34.53 31.24 -3.32
CA ALA A 180 -34.12 30.57 -4.55
C ALA A 180 -34.93 29.28 -4.60
N GLN A 181 -36.21 29.44 -4.95
CA GLN A 181 -37.07 28.34 -5.31
C GLN A 181 -36.35 27.57 -6.43
N LEU A 182 -35.97 26.32 -6.18
CA LEU A 182 -35.70 25.39 -7.27
C LEU A 182 -36.91 25.47 -8.22
N PRO A 183 -36.71 25.73 -9.53
CA PRO A 183 -37.84 25.84 -10.45
C PRO A 183 -38.63 24.54 -10.37
N ALA A 184 -39.85 24.64 -9.86
CA ALA A 184 -40.83 23.56 -9.90
C ALA A 184 -41.01 23.21 -11.37
N THR A 185 -40.75 21.95 -11.73
CA THR A 185 -41.09 21.40 -13.04
C THR A 185 -42.61 21.50 -13.22
N PRO A 186 -43.13 22.34 -14.15
CA PRO A 186 -44.54 22.31 -14.49
C PRO A 186 -44.69 21.43 -15.73
N ASN A 187 -45.34 20.28 -15.56
CA ASN A 187 -46.32 19.68 -16.47
C ASN A 187 -46.36 18.16 -16.29
N ALA A 188 -47.29 17.72 -15.46
CA ALA A 188 -48.02 16.49 -15.75
C ALA A 188 -49.22 16.88 -16.63
N PRO A 189 -49.32 16.43 -17.89
CA PRO A 189 -50.54 16.60 -18.66
C PRO A 189 -51.58 15.56 -18.26
N ALA A 190 -52.81 16.04 -18.14
CA ALA A 190 -54.01 15.32 -17.81
C ALA A 190 -54.32 14.17 -18.78
N VAL A 191 -55.01 13.18 -18.21
CA VAL A 191 -55.76 12.11 -18.86
C VAL A 191 -56.66 12.66 -19.97
N ILE A 192 -56.58 12.08 -21.17
CA ILE A 192 -57.57 12.21 -22.24
C ILE A 192 -57.97 10.79 -22.66
N THR A 193 -59.24 10.44 -22.45
CA THR A 193 -59.91 9.21 -22.88
C THR A 193 -60.23 9.29 -24.39
N PRO A 194 -60.39 8.16 -25.12
CA PRO A 194 -60.01 8.02 -26.52
C PRO A 194 -61.18 8.14 -27.52
N GLU A 195 -60.94 8.61 -28.74
CA GLU A 195 -61.61 8.07 -29.94
C GLU A 195 -60.91 8.42 -31.27
N ALA A 196 -60.58 7.35 -31.99
CA ALA A 196 -60.46 7.12 -33.44
C ALA A 196 -59.85 8.17 -34.41
N SER A 197 -58.78 7.78 -35.12
CA SER A 197 -58.82 7.39 -36.55
C SER A 197 -57.43 6.99 -37.11
N THR A 198 -57.35 5.78 -37.68
CA THR A 198 -56.29 5.14 -38.49
C THR A 198 -56.02 5.88 -39.83
N PRO A 199 -54.92 5.67 -40.62
CA PRO A 199 -54.44 4.39 -41.20
C PRO A 199 -52.89 4.19 -41.20
N SER A 200 -52.37 3.01 -40.84
CA SER A 200 -51.90 1.88 -41.69
C SER A 200 -50.42 1.89 -42.11
N PRO A 201 -49.78 0.69 -42.26
CA PRO A 201 -48.34 0.48 -42.06
C PRO A 201 -47.58 -0.07 -43.29
N GLN A 202 -46.28 0.17 -43.36
CA GLN A 202 -45.32 -0.53 -44.24
C GLN A 202 -44.03 -0.76 -43.44
N ALA A 203 -43.20 -1.79 -43.64
CA ALA A 203 -43.32 -3.22 -43.93
C ALA A 203 -41.87 -3.74 -43.74
N LEU A 204 -41.71 -4.97 -43.25
CA LEU A 204 -40.44 -5.69 -43.04
C LEU A 204 -39.71 -6.00 -44.38
N PRO A 205 -38.42 -6.36 -44.32
CA PRO A 205 -38.01 -7.75 -44.66
C PRO A 205 -36.91 -8.28 -43.72
N GLU A 206 -37.00 -9.48 -43.14
CA GLU A 206 -36.84 -10.87 -43.67
C GLU A 206 -35.37 -11.40 -43.60
N VAL A 207 -35.24 -12.60 -43.02
CA VAL A 207 -34.02 -13.39 -42.68
C VAL A 207 -33.67 -14.31 -43.85
N PRO A 208 -32.39 -14.66 -44.14
CA PRO A 208 -31.92 -16.04 -43.89
C PRO A 208 -30.45 -16.22 -43.40
N GLN A 209 -30.22 -17.40 -42.83
CA GLN A 209 -29.06 -17.97 -42.12
C GLN A 209 -27.75 -18.10 -42.93
N GLU A 210 -26.57 -18.04 -42.28
CA GLU A 210 -25.59 -19.15 -42.14
C GLU A 210 -24.41 -18.76 -41.20
N ALA A 211 -23.89 -19.72 -40.43
CA ALA A 211 -22.76 -19.59 -39.46
C ALA A 211 -21.39 -19.83 -40.14
N PRO A 212 -20.21 -19.97 -39.46
CA PRO A 212 -19.82 -19.73 -38.06
C PRO A 212 -18.46 -18.96 -37.91
N VAL A 213 -17.91 -18.99 -36.70
CA VAL A 213 -16.48 -18.93 -36.28
C VAL A 213 -15.84 -17.57 -35.87
N ALA A 214 -15.21 -17.65 -34.68
CA ALA A 214 -13.98 -16.98 -34.22
C ALA A 214 -14.10 -15.70 -33.37
N ASN A 215 -14.16 -15.92 -32.05
CA ASN A 215 -13.66 -14.99 -31.04
C ASN A 215 -12.16 -14.71 -31.26
N GLN A 216 -11.80 -13.45 -31.52
CA GLN A 216 -10.45 -12.95 -31.33
C GLN A 216 -10.46 -11.98 -30.14
N ALA A 217 -9.90 -12.44 -29.03
CA ALA A 217 -9.42 -11.61 -27.94
C ALA A 217 -8.11 -10.94 -28.37
N THR A 218 -8.07 -9.61 -28.33
CA THR A 218 -6.84 -8.85 -28.58
C THR A 218 -5.94 -8.84 -27.35
N ALA A 219 -4.69 -9.19 -27.63
CA ALA A 219 -3.52 -9.31 -26.80
C ALA A 219 -3.24 -8.16 -25.82
N THR A 220 -2.71 -8.53 -24.64
CA THR A 220 -1.69 -7.73 -23.95
C THR A 220 -0.47 -8.61 -23.76
N ALA A 221 0.67 -8.09 -24.19
CA ALA A 221 1.95 -8.77 -24.33
C ALA A 221 2.59 -9.12 -22.97
N SER A 222 3.15 -10.33 -22.90
CA SER A 222 4.05 -10.81 -21.87
C SER A 222 5.49 -10.76 -22.40
N GLU A 223 6.35 -9.95 -21.79
CA GLU A 223 7.81 -10.07 -21.94
C GLU A 223 8.33 -11.20 -21.05
N GLY A 224 9.19 -12.02 -21.65
CA GLY A 224 9.63 -13.30 -21.11
C GLY A 224 10.77 -13.23 -20.10
N VAL A 225 10.77 -14.21 -19.20
CA VAL A 225 11.93 -14.58 -18.39
C VAL A 225 12.38 -15.98 -18.80
N ALA A 226 13.69 -16.09 -19.00
CA ALA A 226 14.43 -17.22 -19.52
C ALA A 226 14.45 -18.44 -18.59
N SER A 227 14.53 -19.63 -19.19
CA SER A 227 15.06 -20.85 -18.57
C SER A 227 15.68 -21.74 -19.66
N PRO A 228 16.96 -22.16 -19.55
CA PRO A 228 17.51 -23.21 -20.39
C PRO A 228 17.51 -24.55 -19.63
N ASN A 229 16.85 -25.54 -20.25
CA ASN A 229 16.77 -26.92 -19.76
C ASN A 229 18.07 -27.70 -20.06
N GLY A 230 18.51 -28.50 -19.09
CA GLY A 230 19.74 -29.28 -19.13
C GLY A 230 19.63 -30.57 -19.96
N LYS A 231 20.69 -30.87 -20.70
CA LYS A 231 20.96 -32.19 -21.29
C LYS A 231 22.02 -32.90 -20.45
N ALA A 232 21.66 -34.07 -19.93
CA ALA A 232 22.56 -35.02 -19.32
C ALA A 232 23.22 -35.90 -20.39
N SER A 233 24.55 -36.03 -20.35
CA SER A 233 25.26 -37.17 -20.94
C SER A 233 26.57 -37.50 -20.18
N VAL A 234 26.48 -38.61 -19.42
CA VAL A 234 27.46 -39.70 -19.27
C VAL A 234 28.94 -39.32 -19.04
N GLY A 235 29.35 -39.35 -17.76
CA GLY A 235 30.75 -39.43 -17.33
C GLY A 235 31.20 -40.87 -17.03
N LYS A 236 32.19 -41.35 -17.78
CA LYS A 236 32.82 -42.69 -17.67
C LYS A 236 33.97 -42.65 -16.67
N LYS A 237 33.83 -43.35 -15.54
CA LYS A 237 34.85 -43.50 -14.48
C LYS A 237 35.81 -44.63 -14.87
N LYS A 238 37.10 -44.34 -15.11
CA LYS A 238 38.15 -45.32 -15.38
C LYS A 238 38.97 -45.58 -14.11
N GLY A 239 39.22 -46.85 -13.84
CA GLY A 239 39.75 -47.38 -12.59
C GLY A 239 41.25 -47.29 -12.39
N LYS A 240 41.61 -47.68 -11.17
CA LYS A 240 42.90 -47.74 -10.47
C LYS A 240 43.72 -48.99 -10.86
N LYS A 241 45.06 -48.84 -10.87
CA LYS A 241 46.21 -49.79 -10.86
C LYS A 241 47.22 -49.32 -11.91
N LYS A 242 48.49 -49.08 -11.64
CA LYS A 242 49.48 -49.68 -10.74
C LYS A 242 50.36 -48.58 -10.15
#